data_AF-A0A932ENZ7-F1
#
_entry.id   AF-A0A932ENZ7-F1
#
_cell.length_a   1.000
_cell.length_b   1.000
_cell.length_c   1.000
_cell.angle_alpha   90.00
_cell.angle_beta   90.00
_cell.angle_gamma   90.00
#
_symmetry.space_group_name_H-M   'P 1'
#
loop_
_entity.id
_entity.type
_entity.pdbx_description
1 polymer ?
#
loop_
_entity_poly.entity_id
_entity_poly.type
_entity_poly.pdbx_seq_one_letter_code
_entity_poly.pdbx_strand_id
1 'polypeptide(L)'
;MKFTLNPLSYEPFHPNYALANIFKRQLKLLNVKNEQSGETERIGSSDVGNVGGLVPTIHPSIKICDNAFCHTIDFAKAALKPRGFQGMIQAASALALTGYELFSNPGHLKKMKAEFLQRKRR
;
A
#
# COMPACT_ATOMS: atom_id res chain seq x y z
N MET A 1 -23.75 -3.86 29.90
CA MET A 1 -23.68 -3.68 28.44
C MET A 1 -22.99 -4.91 27.86
N LYS A 2 -23.67 -5.72 27.03
CA LYS A 2 -23.06 -6.89 26.37
C LYS A 2 -22.60 -6.45 24.98
N PHE A 3 -21.30 -6.48 24.72
CA PHE A 3 -20.75 -6.31 23.38
C PHE A 3 -20.63 -7.69 22.73
N THR A 4 -21.15 -7.82 21.53
CA THR A 4 -20.93 -8.99 20.67
C THR A 4 -19.87 -8.58 19.64
N LEU A 5 -18.73 -9.26 19.63
CA LEU A 5 -17.71 -9.04 18.60
C LEU A 5 -18.29 -9.43 17.24
N ASN A 6 -18.34 -8.48 16.32
CA ASN A 6 -18.73 -8.74 14.94
C ASN A 6 -17.57 -9.49 14.26
N PRO A 7 -17.79 -10.68 13.68
CA PRO A 7 -16.74 -11.41 12.95
C PRO A 7 -16.20 -10.66 11.70
N LEU A 8 -16.83 -9.54 11.32
CA LEU A 8 -16.41 -8.64 10.24
C LEU A 8 -15.60 -7.43 10.74
N SER A 9 -14.75 -7.57 11.76
CA SER A 9 -13.89 -6.48 12.23
C SER A 9 -12.70 -6.22 11.31
N TYR A 10 -12.32 -4.95 11.13
CA TYR A 10 -11.06 -4.60 10.48
C TYR A 10 -9.88 -4.99 11.36
N GLU A 11 -8.96 -5.78 10.80
CA GLU A 11 -7.70 -6.10 11.47
C GLU A 11 -6.70 -4.95 11.35
N PRO A 12 -5.79 -4.75 12.32
CA PRO A 12 -4.71 -3.78 12.19
C PRO A 12 -3.87 -4.05 10.94
N PHE A 13 -3.61 -3.00 10.16
CA PHE A 13 -2.75 -3.11 8.99
C PHE A 13 -1.28 -3.16 9.41
N HIS A 14 -0.56 -4.17 8.93
CA HIS A 14 0.88 -4.33 9.13
C HIS A 14 1.58 -4.40 7.78
N PRO A 15 2.32 -3.35 7.36
CA PRO A 15 3.01 -3.38 6.08
C PRO A 15 4.12 -4.44 6.08
N ASN A 16 4.28 -5.13 4.96
CA ASN A 16 5.50 -5.91 4.69
C ASN A 16 6.57 -4.98 4.12
N TYR A 17 7.57 -4.62 4.90
CA TYR A 17 8.61 -3.67 4.54
C TYR A 17 9.53 -4.19 3.43
N ALA A 18 9.83 -5.49 3.38
CA ALA A 18 10.56 -6.07 2.25
C ALA A 18 9.83 -5.83 0.93
N LEU A 19 8.51 -6.05 0.88
CA LEU A 19 7.67 -5.75 -0.27
C LEU A 19 7.59 -4.24 -0.54
N ALA A 20 7.37 -3.43 0.50
CA ALA A 20 7.29 -1.97 0.37
C ALA A 20 8.58 -1.37 -0.19
N ASN A 21 9.74 -1.91 0.20
CA ASN A 21 11.03 -1.49 -0.31
C ASN A 21 11.21 -1.82 -1.79
N ILE A 22 10.70 -2.96 -2.26
CA ILE A 22 10.69 -3.29 -3.70
C ILE A 22 9.82 -2.27 -4.45
N PHE A 23 8.61 -2.02 -3.96
CA PHE A 23 7.69 -1.04 -4.55
C PHE A 23 8.29 0.37 -4.61
N LYS A 24 8.93 0.82 -3.52
CA LYS A 24 9.63 2.11 -3.43
C LYS A 24 10.73 2.25 -4.49
N ARG A 25 11.48 1.18 -4.80
CA ARG A 25 12.46 1.19 -5.89
C ARG A 25 11.79 1.36 -7.25
N GLN A 26 10.62 0.76 -7.46
CA GLN A 26 9.89 0.90 -8.73
C GLN A 26 9.35 2.31 -8.93
N LEU A 27 8.85 2.94 -7.86
CA LEU A 27 8.51 4.36 -7.91
C LEU A 27 9.70 5.22 -8.31
N LYS A 28 10.88 4.96 -7.73
CA LYS A 28 12.11 5.67 -8.09
C LYS A 28 12.49 5.44 -9.56
N LEU A 29 12.39 4.22 -10.07
CA LEU A 29 12.65 3.89 -11.48
C LEU A 29 11.72 4.66 -12.43
N LEU A 30 10.47 4.83 -12.04
CA LEU A 30 9.46 5.59 -12.78
C LEU A 30 9.54 7.11 -12.57
N ASN A 31 10.57 7.60 -11.87
CA ASN A 31 10.74 9.01 -11.49
C ASN A 31 9.56 9.59 -10.69
N VAL A 32 8.85 8.74 -9.94
CA VAL A 32 7.79 9.16 -9.02
C VAL A 32 8.41 9.53 -7.68
N LYS A 33 8.20 10.77 -7.25
CA LYS A 33 8.69 11.25 -5.95
C LYS A 33 8.04 10.46 -4.82
N ASN A 34 8.86 9.83 -3.98
CA ASN A 34 8.40 9.12 -2.79
C ASN A 34 8.41 10.07 -1.58
N GLU A 35 7.27 10.71 -1.32
CA GLU A 35 7.03 11.50 -0.11
C GLU A 35 6.44 10.57 0.95
N GLN A 36 7.28 10.13 1.90
CA GLN A 36 6.85 9.26 2.99
C GLN A 36 6.51 10.13 4.19
N SER A 37 5.25 10.11 4.61
CA SER A 37 4.82 10.65 5.92
C SER A 37 5.23 9.69 7.04
N GLY A 38 5.25 10.16 8.28
CA GLY A 38 5.41 9.29 9.45
C GLY A 38 4.35 8.18 9.47
N GLU A 39 4.69 7.01 10.02
CA GLU A 39 3.80 5.82 10.01
C GLU A 39 2.46 6.06 10.73
N THR A 40 2.42 7.01 11.65
CA THR A 40 1.22 7.38 12.44
C THR A 40 0.43 8.56 11.84
N GLU A 41 0.95 9.23 10.81
CA GLU A 41 0.38 10.48 10.31
C GLU A 41 -0.80 10.27 9.35
N ARG A 42 -0.94 9.07 8.77
CA ARG A 42 -1.98 8.76 7.77
C ARG A 42 -2.55 7.37 8.01
N ILE A 43 -3.23 7.21 9.14
CA ILE A 43 -3.95 6.00 9.50
C ILE A 43 -5.32 6.02 8.79
N GLY A 44 -5.67 4.91 8.13
CA GLY A 44 -6.97 4.72 7.49
C GLY A 44 -7.65 3.47 8.02
N SER A 45 -8.98 3.40 7.90
CA SER A 45 -9.79 2.22 8.18
C SER A 45 -10.05 1.46 6.88
N SER A 46 -9.36 0.35 6.65
CA SER A 46 -9.52 -0.48 5.46
C SER A 46 -9.41 -1.97 5.81
N ASP A 47 -10.18 -2.78 5.11
CA ASP A 47 -10.13 -4.25 5.12
C ASP A 47 -8.81 -4.84 4.60
N VAL A 48 -7.93 -4.02 4.03
CA VAL A 48 -6.58 -4.43 3.64
C VAL A 48 -5.79 -5.00 4.83
N GLY A 49 -6.12 -4.60 6.06
CA GLY A 49 -5.58 -5.21 7.28
C GLY A 49 -5.92 -6.70 7.42
N ASN A 50 -7.16 -7.09 7.08
CA ASN A 50 -7.59 -8.48 7.08
C ASN A 50 -6.78 -9.30 6.06
N VAL A 51 -6.55 -8.76 4.86
CA VAL A 51 -5.68 -9.36 3.84
C VAL A 51 -4.24 -9.46 4.33
N GLY A 52 -3.75 -8.40 4.99
CA GLY A 52 -2.44 -8.35 5.63
C GLY A 52 -2.26 -9.39 6.74
N GLY A 53 -3.32 -9.95 7.31
CA GLY A 53 -3.26 -11.11 8.20
C GLY A 53 -2.95 -12.43 7.48
N LEU A 54 -3.26 -12.53 6.19
CA LEU A 54 -3.20 -13.77 5.42
C LEU A 54 -1.97 -13.84 4.52
N VAL A 55 -1.58 -12.73 3.89
CA VAL A 55 -0.48 -12.68 2.92
C VAL A 55 0.38 -11.41 3.08
N PRO A 56 1.65 -11.41 2.61
CA PRO A 56 2.47 -10.21 2.54
C PRO A 56 1.74 -9.11 1.77
N THR A 57 1.50 -7.96 2.40
CA THR A 57 0.63 -6.91 1.87
C THR A 57 1.28 -5.53 2.05
N ILE A 58 1.04 -4.64 1.09
CA ILE A 58 1.36 -3.21 1.15
C ILE A 58 0.11 -2.40 0.82
N HIS A 59 0.01 -1.18 1.36
CA HIS A 59 -1.09 -0.26 1.07
C HIS A 59 -0.53 1.16 0.77
N PRO A 60 0.23 1.33 -0.33
CA PRO A 60 0.83 2.61 -0.68
C PRO A 60 -0.20 3.58 -1.26
N SER A 61 0.11 4.87 -1.26
CA SER A 61 -0.69 5.92 -1.90
C SER A 61 0.14 6.70 -2.91
N ILE A 62 -0.49 7.14 -4.01
CA ILE A 62 0.10 8.04 -5.00
C ILE A 62 -0.58 9.41 -4.93
N LYS A 63 0.20 10.48 -4.92
CA LYS A 63 -0.31 11.84 -4.80
C LYS A 63 -0.89 12.33 -6.12
N ILE A 64 -2.21 12.47 -6.18
CA ILE A 64 -2.93 12.93 -7.39
C ILE A 64 -3.33 14.42 -7.37
N CYS A 65 -3.23 15.09 -6.23
CA CYS A 65 -3.50 16.52 -6.05
C CYS A 65 -2.79 17.05 -4.80
N ASP A 66 -2.70 18.38 -4.67
CA ASP A 66 -2.04 19.02 -3.51
C ASP A 66 -3.03 19.51 -2.46
N ASN A 67 -4.22 19.95 -2.86
CA ASN A 67 -5.13 20.73 -2.00
C ASN A 67 -6.48 20.06 -1.76
N ALA A 68 -6.53 18.73 -1.71
CA ALA A 68 -7.77 18.00 -1.39
C ALA A 68 -7.46 16.72 -0.61
N PHE A 69 -8.39 16.34 0.27
CA PHE A 69 -8.34 15.12 1.07
C PHE A 69 -9.36 14.10 0.58
N CYS A 70 -9.09 12.81 0.81
CA CYS A 70 -10.06 11.75 0.57
C CYS A 70 -11.42 12.07 1.21
N HIS A 71 -12.50 11.55 0.63
CA HIS A 71 -13.89 11.80 1.06
C HIS A 71 -14.38 13.25 0.86
N THR A 72 -13.80 14.01 -0.06
CA THR A 72 -14.29 15.34 -0.46
C THR A 72 -14.72 15.37 -1.94
N ILE A 73 -15.65 16.27 -2.28
CA ILE A 73 -16.06 16.52 -3.67
C ILE A 73 -14.86 16.98 -4.51
N ASP A 74 -13.96 17.78 -3.94
CA ASP A 74 -12.80 18.28 -4.66
C ASP A 74 -11.78 17.18 -4.97
N PHE A 75 -11.60 16.21 -4.07
CA PHE A 75 -10.79 15.03 -4.37
C PHE A 75 -11.43 14.15 -5.45
N ALA A 76 -12.75 14.00 -5.44
CA ALA A 76 -13.46 13.30 -6.51
C ALA A 76 -13.26 14.00 -7.88
N LYS A 77 -13.36 15.33 -7.93
CA LYS A 77 -13.05 16.11 -9.13
C LYS A 77 -11.59 15.95 -9.55
N ALA A 78 -10.66 15.96 -8.61
CA ALA A 78 -9.23 15.80 -8.88
C ALA A 78 -8.87 14.42 -9.44
N ALA A 79 -9.53 13.37 -8.97
CA ALA A 79 -9.35 12.00 -9.48
C ALA A 79 -9.72 11.88 -10.98
N LEU A 80 -10.61 12.73 -11.48
CA LEU A 80 -11.01 12.81 -12.89
C LEU A 80 -10.13 13.74 -13.74
N LYS A 81 -9.06 14.33 -13.17
CA LYS A 81 -8.14 15.21 -13.91
C LYS A 81 -6.96 14.43 -14.49
N PRO A 82 -6.24 14.98 -15.49
CA PRO A 82 -5.05 14.35 -16.07
C PRO A 82 -4.02 13.86 -15.04
N ARG A 83 -3.78 14.62 -13.95
CA ARG A 83 -2.88 14.18 -12.85
C ARG A 83 -3.40 12.96 -12.09
N GLY A 84 -4.72 12.82 -11.93
CA GLY A 84 -5.35 11.62 -11.37
C GLY A 84 -5.09 10.39 -12.24
N PHE A 85 -5.33 10.50 -13.55
CA PHE A 85 -5.02 9.43 -14.50
C PHE A 85 -3.52 9.12 -14.55
N GLN A 86 -2.64 10.13 -14.53
CA GLN A 86 -1.19 9.93 -14.47
C GLN A 86 -0.79 9.16 -13.21
N GLY A 87 -1.34 9.52 -12.05
CA GLY A 87 -1.08 8.82 -10.80
C GLY A 87 -1.56 7.37 -10.82
N MET A 88 -2.72 7.11 -11.44
CA MET A 88 -3.23 5.75 -11.65
C MET A 88 -2.28 4.90 -12.51
N ILE A 89 -1.80 5.44 -13.65
CA ILE A 89 -0.83 4.75 -14.51
C ILE A 89 0.50 4.52 -13.78
N GLN A 90 0.98 5.50 -13.01
CA GLN A 90 2.19 5.36 -12.20
C GLN A 90 2.04 4.26 -11.13
N ALA A 91 0.90 4.20 -10.44
CA ALA A 91 0.61 3.17 -9.45
C ALA A 91 0.58 1.77 -10.09
N ALA A 92 -0.15 1.63 -11.20
CA ALA A 92 -0.27 0.36 -11.92
C ALA A 92 1.08 -0.13 -12.44
N SER A 93 1.87 0.75 -13.06
CA SER A 93 3.22 0.43 -13.54
C SER A 93 4.16 0.03 -12.39
N ALA A 94 4.12 0.74 -11.26
CA ALA A 94 4.94 0.40 -10.10
C ALA A 94 4.55 -0.96 -9.50
N LEU A 95 3.25 -1.29 -9.45
CA LEU A 95 2.76 -2.60 -9.02
C LEU A 95 3.21 -3.71 -9.98
N ALA A 96 3.10 -3.49 -11.30
CA ALA A 96 3.52 -4.45 -12.30
C ALA A 96 5.03 -4.75 -12.21
N LEU A 97 5.86 -3.70 -12.11
CA LEU A 97 7.31 -3.83 -11.92
C LEU A 97 7.65 -4.52 -10.60
N THR A 98 6.86 -4.29 -9.54
CA THR A 98 7.04 -4.97 -8.26
C THR A 98 6.76 -6.47 -8.38
N GLY A 99 5.69 -6.85 -9.09
CA GLY A 99 5.42 -8.24 -9.43
C GLY A 99 6.54 -8.86 -10.23
N TYR A 100 7.02 -8.18 -11.29
CA TYR A 100 8.14 -8.63 -12.10
C TYR A 100 9.41 -8.88 -11.27
N GLU A 101 9.76 -7.96 -10.37
CA GLU A 101 10.92 -8.10 -9.48
C GLU A 101 10.80 -9.27 -8.51
N LEU A 102 9.58 -9.58 -8.03
CA LEU A 102 9.34 -10.73 -7.18
C LEU A 102 9.46 -12.06 -7.95
N PHE A 103 8.97 -12.09 -9.20
CA PHE A 103 9.05 -13.30 -10.03
C PHE A 103 10.46 -13.54 -10.58
N SER A 104 11.20 -12.48 -10.88
CA SER A 104 12.54 -12.57 -11.48
C SER A 104 13.66 -12.71 -10.45
N ASN A 105 13.39 -12.44 -9.15
CA ASN A 105 14.38 -12.53 -8.09
C ASN A 105 13.88 -13.41 -6.92
N PRO A 106 14.25 -14.70 -6.90
CA PRO A 106 13.87 -15.61 -5.82
C PRO A 106 14.32 -15.16 -4.42
N GLY A 107 15.39 -14.37 -4.33
CA GLY A 107 15.89 -13.79 -3.08
C GLY A 107 14.92 -12.76 -2.49
N HIS A 108 14.35 -11.89 -3.33
CA HIS A 108 13.30 -10.94 -2.92
C HIS A 108 12.05 -11.66 -2.40
N LEU A 109 11.59 -12.68 -3.13
CA LEU A 109 10.43 -13.47 -2.73
C LEU A 109 10.66 -14.18 -1.38
N LYS A 110 11.84 -14.78 -1.19
CA LYS A 110 12.23 -15.42 0.07
C LYS A 110 12.24 -14.43 1.24
N LYS A 111 12.83 -13.24 1.04
CA LYS A 111 12.91 -12.20 2.06
C LYS A 111 11.53 -11.69 2.47
N MET A 112 10.66 -11.39 1.49
CA MET A 112 9.27 -10.98 1.72
C MET A 112 8.49 -12.00 2.55
N LYS A 113 8.57 -13.28 2.17
CA LYS A 113 7.90 -14.37 2.90
C LYS A 113 8.47 -14.57 4.31
N ALA A 114 9.79 -14.48 4.47
CA ALA A 114 10.44 -14.64 5.77
C ALA A 114 10.01 -13.54 6.75
N GLU A 115 9.98 -12.28 6.33
CA GLU A 115 9.50 -11.17 7.17
C GLU A 115 8.04 -11.38 7.61
N PHE A 116 7.17 -11.79 6.67
CA PHE A 116 5.76 -12.06 6.97
C PHE A 116 5.58 -13.18 8.01
N LEU A 117 6.34 -14.27 7.87
CA LEU A 117 6.29 -15.41 8.79
C LEU A 117 6.87 -15.07 10.17
N GLN A 118 7.92 -14.25 10.25
CA GLN A 118 8.47 -13.80 11.53
C GLN A 118 7.44 -12.99 12.31
N ARG A 119 6.63 -12.16 11.63
CA ARG A 119 5.54 -11.42 12.27
C ARG A 119 4.45 -12.34 12.79
N LYS A 120 4.02 -13.35 12.02
CA LYS A 120 2.97 -14.31 12.46
C LYS A 120 3.34 -15.13 13.71
N ARG A 121 4.62 -15.19 14.07
CA ARG A 121 5.10 -15.89 15.27
C ARG A 121 5.09 -15.02 16.53
N ARG A 122 4.85 -13.71 16.39
CA ARG A 122 4.69 -12.77 17.49
C ARG A 122 3.21 -12.63 17.83
#